data_AF-A0A0B3AEI6-F1
#
_entry.id   AF-A0A0B3AEI6-F1
#
_cell.length_a   1.000
_cell.length_b   1.000
_cell.length_c   1.000
_cell.angle_alpha   90.00
_cell.angle_beta   90.00
_cell.angle_gamma   90.00
#
_symmetry.space_group_name_H-M   'P 1'
#
loop_
_entity.id
_entity.type
_entity.pdbx_description
1 polymer ?
#
loop_
_entity_poly.entity_id
_entity_poly.type
_entity_poly.pdbx_seq_one_letter_code
_entity_poly.pdbx_strand_id
1 'polypeptide(L)'
;MGCDLCGNPAVFGTYLIESVELDVCKECSRYGAKAPPKRDVPSILAQKQAHEQRRLHLEFPEEKEALVEGYGRLIRIKREKLGITQLQLGKMVAERESIINKIEAEDFTPSLSFAKRLEQALKIKLVEEVRDKPYIASREEQARSSSVLTLGDVIKMKKR
;
A
#
# COMPACT_ATOMS: atom_id res chain seq x y z
N MET A 1 25.08 20.28 38.08
CA MET A 1 25.81 20.65 36.86
C MET A 1 26.18 22.10 37.01
N GLY A 2 27.47 22.41 37.03
CA GLY A 2 28.01 23.74 37.31
C GLY A 2 28.79 24.28 36.12
N CYS A 3 29.41 25.43 36.30
CA CYS A 3 30.26 26.08 35.32
C CYS A 3 31.51 25.23 35.03
N ASP A 4 31.73 24.91 33.76
CA ASP A 4 32.86 24.10 33.30
C ASP A 4 34.22 24.82 33.42
N LEU A 5 34.23 26.14 33.61
CA LEU A 5 35.46 26.95 33.73
C LEU A 5 35.89 27.21 35.17
N CYS A 6 34.96 27.38 36.09
CA CYS A 6 35.26 27.80 37.46
C CYS A 6 34.62 26.93 38.54
N GLY A 7 33.84 25.90 38.17
CA GLY A 7 33.20 24.98 39.10
C GLY A 7 32.03 25.58 39.89
N ASN A 8 31.64 26.83 39.63
CA ASN A 8 30.49 27.45 40.28
C ASN A 8 29.20 26.66 39.96
N PRO A 9 28.35 26.29 40.93
CA PRO A 9 27.13 25.53 40.66
C PRO A 9 26.10 26.24 39.76
N ALA A 10 26.22 27.55 39.55
CA ALA A 10 25.28 28.32 38.73
C ALA A 10 25.69 28.34 37.24
N VAL A 11 24.85 27.78 36.38
CA VAL A 11 24.97 27.85 34.91
C VAL A 11 24.08 28.97 34.38
N PHE A 12 24.66 29.86 33.56
CA PHE A 12 23.95 30.98 32.93
C PHE A 12 23.59 30.68 31.47
N GLY A 13 24.41 29.89 30.78
CA GLY A 13 24.12 29.38 29.44
C GLY A 13 25.37 28.81 28.76
N THR A 14 25.18 28.31 27.55
CA THR A 14 26.25 27.71 26.74
C THR A 14 26.96 28.78 25.90
N TYR A 15 28.28 28.85 26.05
CA TYR A 15 29.14 29.82 25.36
C TYR A 15 30.25 29.10 24.61
N LEU A 16 30.65 29.67 23.47
CA LEU A 16 31.76 29.17 22.66
C LEU A 16 33.05 29.85 23.12
N ILE A 17 33.95 29.06 23.73
CA ILE A 17 35.25 29.51 24.23
C ILE A 17 36.30 28.62 23.59
N GLU A 18 37.26 29.21 22.87
CA GLU A 18 38.31 28.48 22.14
C GLU A 18 37.78 27.38 21.19
N SER A 19 36.63 27.62 20.58
CA SER A 19 35.92 26.67 19.67
C SER A 19 35.31 25.44 20.36
N VAL A 20 35.18 25.47 21.69
CA VAL A 20 34.47 24.45 22.47
C VAL A 20 33.22 25.09 23.09
N GLU A 21 32.07 24.40 22.99
CA GLU A 21 30.83 24.79 23.66
C GLU A 21 30.91 24.36 25.12
N LEU A 22 30.90 25.33 26.05
CA LEU A 22 30.96 25.09 27.50
C LEU A 22 29.76 25.73 28.20
N ASP A 23 29.28 25.09 29.26
CA ASP A 23 28.24 25.65 30.11
C ASP A 23 28.89 26.49 31.22
N VAL A 24 28.59 27.78 31.22
CA VAL A 24 29.36 28.74 32.02
C VAL A 24 28.46 29.64 32.87
N CYS A 25 28.99 30.11 34.00
CA CYS A 25 28.32 31.09 34.84
C CYS A 25 28.37 32.50 34.22
N LYS A 26 27.58 33.44 34.77
CA LYS A 26 27.50 34.83 34.29
C LYS A 26 28.84 35.56 34.26
N GLU A 27 29.78 35.18 35.13
CA GLU A 27 31.12 35.77 35.13
C GLU A 27 31.99 35.17 34.02
N CYS A 28 31.90 33.88 33.78
CA CYS A 28 32.72 33.18 32.79
C CYS A 28 32.21 33.40 31.35
N SER A 29 30.96 33.83 31.17
CA SER A 29 30.41 34.17 29.85
C SER A 29 31.13 35.32 29.14
N ARG A 30 31.97 36.10 29.84
CA ARG A 30 32.77 37.18 29.23
C ARG A 30 33.91 36.67 28.35
N TYR A 31 34.34 35.43 28.54
CA TYR A 31 35.48 34.84 27.84
C TYR A 31 35.11 34.23 26.47
N GLY A 32 33.83 34.23 26.11
CA GLY A 32 33.35 33.62 24.87
C GLY A 32 32.16 34.33 24.26
N ALA A 33 31.77 33.88 23.07
CA ALA A 33 30.56 34.33 22.40
C ALA A 33 29.39 33.41 22.76
N LYS A 34 28.18 33.95 22.89
CA LYS A 34 26.98 33.14 23.16
C LYS A 34 26.74 32.17 22.00
N ALA A 35 26.63 30.88 22.30
CA ALA A 35 26.41 29.88 21.27
C ALA A 35 25.04 30.08 20.58
N PRO A 36 24.94 29.91 19.24
CA PRO A 36 23.65 29.96 18.56
C PRO A 36 22.75 28.81 19.05
N PRO A 37 21.42 29.02 19.14
CA PRO A 37 20.52 27.94 19.52
C PRO A 37 20.62 26.81 18.48
N LYS A 38 20.80 25.58 18.96
CA LYS A 38 20.75 24.38 18.11
C LYS A 38 19.35 24.32 17.52
N ARG A 39 19.22 24.69 16.24
CA ARG A 39 17.99 24.47 15.49
C ARG A 39 17.88 22.97 15.30
N ASP A 40 16.87 22.36 15.89
CA ASP A 40 16.46 21.01 15.54
C ASP A 40 16.02 21.04 14.07
N VAL A 41 16.99 20.81 13.17
CA VAL A 41 16.69 20.52 11.78
C VAL A 41 16.07 19.12 11.78
N PRO A 42 14.79 18.97 11.40
CA PRO A 42 14.19 17.65 11.29
C PRO A 42 15.06 16.85 10.33
N SER A 43 15.57 15.71 10.79
CA SER A 43 16.42 14.89 9.93
C SER A 43 15.60 14.47 8.71
N ILE A 44 16.19 14.61 7.52
CA ILE A 44 15.60 14.14 6.27
C ILE A 44 15.26 12.63 6.36
N LEU A 45 15.94 11.90 7.25
CA LEU A 45 15.67 10.50 7.58
C LEU A 45 14.30 10.29 8.26
N ALA A 46 13.90 11.17 9.18
CA ALA A 46 12.59 11.08 9.86
C ALA A 46 11.42 11.34 8.89
N GLN A 47 11.62 12.22 7.92
CA GLN A 47 10.62 12.50 6.88
C GLN A 47 10.46 11.34 5.89
N LYS A 48 11.54 10.61 5.58
CA LYS A 48 11.47 9.39 4.75
C LYS A 48 10.70 8.27 5.44
N GLN A 49 10.91 8.04 6.73
CA GLN A 49 10.21 6.99 7.47
C GLN A 49 8.70 7.26 7.60
N ALA A 50 8.31 8.52 7.83
CA ALA A 50 6.88 8.89 7.89
C ALA A 50 6.20 8.80 6.51
N HIS A 51 6.92 9.12 5.42
CA HIS A 51 6.41 8.97 4.06
C HIS A 51 6.30 7.48 3.65
N GLU A 52 7.25 6.64 4.07
CA GLU A 52 7.23 5.20 3.83
C GLU A 52 6.09 4.51 4.60
N GLN A 53 5.84 4.92 5.85
CA GLN A 53 4.70 4.42 6.64
C GLN A 53 3.34 4.89 6.12
N ARG A 54 3.24 6.09 5.54
CA ARG A 54 2.01 6.57 4.87
C ARG A 54 1.78 5.91 3.51
N ARG A 55 2.83 5.50 2.79
CA ARG A 55 2.68 4.70 1.56
C ARG A 55 2.22 3.27 1.83
N LEU A 56 2.48 2.73 3.02
CA LEU A 56 1.99 1.41 3.43
C LEU A 56 0.48 1.39 3.79
N HIS A 57 -0.18 2.54 3.94
CA HIS A 57 -1.61 2.64 4.27
C HIS A 57 -2.47 3.25 3.16
N LEU A 58 -1.91 3.52 1.97
CA LEU A 58 -2.75 3.53 0.77
C LEU A 58 -2.80 2.10 0.27
N GLU A 59 -3.73 1.32 0.83
CA GLU A 59 -4.37 0.27 0.05
C GLU A 59 -5.08 0.98 -1.11
N PHE A 60 -4.32 1.25 -2.17
CA PHE A 60 -4.89 1.09 -3.48
C PHE A 60 -5.48 -0.32 -3.46
N PRO A 61 -6.73 -0.53 -3.89
CA PRO A 61 -7.04 -1.80 -4.50
C PRO A 61 -5.98 -1.92 -5.59
N GLU A 62 -4.90 -2.65 -5.31
CA GLU A 62 -4.20 -3.33 -6.38
C GLU A 62 -5.35 -3.88 -7.21
N GLU A 63 -5.40 -3.50 -8.49
CA GLU A 63 -6.14 -4.27 -9.46
C GLU A 63 -5.54 -5.67 -9.38
N LYS A 64 -6.01 -6.46 -8.41
CA LYS A 64 -5.79 -7.87 -8.28
C LYS A 64 -6.68 -8.42 -9.38
N GLU A 65 -6.24 -8.28 -10.63
CA GLU A 65 -6.56 -9.25 -11.67
C GLU A 65 -6.01 -10.58 -11.13
N ALA A 66 -6.79 -11.21 -10.26
CA ALA A 66 -6.42 -12.45 -9.59
C ALA A 66 -6.57 -13.57 -10.61
N LEU A 67 -5.50 -14.34 -10.80
CA LEU A 67 -5.58 -15.60 -11.52
C LEU A 67 -6.58 -16.50 -10.80
N VAL A 68 -7.50 -17.09 -11.57
CA VAL A 68 -8.50 -18.02 -11.03
C VAL A 68 -7.79 -19.16 -10.29
N GLU A 69 -8.25 -19.46 -9.07
CA GLU A 69 -7.75 -20.60 -8.30
C GLU A 69 -7.87 -21.89 -9.13
N GLY A 70 -6.81 -22.70 -9.19
CA GLY A 70 -6.81 -23.93 -9.99
C GLY A 70 -6.54 -23.71 -11.49
N TYR A 71 -5.91 -22.59 -11.89
CA TYR A 71 -5.61 -22.28 -13.29
C TYR A 71 -4.81 -23.40 -14.00
N GLY A 72 -3.91 -24.10 -13.29
CA GLY A 72 -3.12 -25.18 -13.87
C GLY A 72 -4.00 -26.35 -14.31
N ARG A 73 -4.95 -26.75 -13.45
CA ARG A 73 -5.94 -27.80 -13.77
C ARG A 73 -6.84 -27.38 -14.93
N LEU A 74 -7.32 -26.14 -14.96
CA LEU A 74 -8.18 -25.63 -16.03
C LEU A 74 -7.47 -25.64 -17.39
N ILE A 75 -6.22 -25.19 -17.42
CA ILE A 75 -5.37 -25.20 -18.62
C ILE A 75 -5.18 -26.63 -19.11
N ARG A 76 -4.84 -27.56 -18.21
CA ARG A 76 -4.63 -28.98 -18.55
C ARG A 76 -5.88 -29.62 -19.17
N ILE A 77 -7.04 -29.48 -18.53
CA ILE A 77 -8.30 -30.05 -19.03
C ILE A 77 -8.62 -29.52 -20.42
N LYS A 78 -8.39 -28.23 -20.66
CA LYS A 78 -8.68 -27.59 -21.95
C LYS A 78 -7.69 -27.98 -23.03
N ARG A 79 -6.41 -28.09 -22.67
CA ARG A 79 -5.36 -28.60 -23.54
C ARG A 79 -5.68 -30.02 -24.00
N GLU A 80 -6.07 -30.88 -23.06
CA GLU A 80 -6.48 -32.27 -23.35
C GLU A 80 -7.75 -32.32 -24.21
N LYS A 81 -8.74 -31.46 -23.95
CA LYS A 81 -9.95 -31.35 -24.77
C LYS A 81 -9.67 -30.89 -26.21
N LEU A 82 -8.64 -30.07 -26.42
CA LEU A 82 -8.19 -29.62 -27.74
C LEU A 82 -7.23 -30.62 -28.40
N GLY A 83 -6.76 -31.65 -27.69
CA GLY A 83 -5.85 -32.66 -28.22
C GLY A 83 -4.45 -32.15 -28.56
N ILE A 84 -4.04 -31.02 -27.99
CA ILE A 84 -2.73 -30.39 -28.28
C ILE A 84 -1.68 -30.77 -27.22
N THR A 85 -0.42 -30.83 -27.65
CA THR A 85 0.71 -31.07 -26.73
C THR A 85 1.14 -29.79 -25.99
N GLN A 86 1.87 -29.94 -24.89
CA GLN A 86 2.43 -28.80 -24.15
C GLN A 86 3.38 -27.98 -25.03
N LEU A 87 4.18 -28.65 -25.88
CA LEU A 87 5.02 -28.00 -26.88
C LEU A 87 4.21 -27.17 -27.90
N GLN A 88 3.08 -27.70 -28.38
CA GLN A 88 2.21 -26.97 -29.32
C GLN A 88 1.54 -25.77 -28.65
N LEU A 89 1.07 -25.92 -27.41
CA LEU A 89 0.53 -24.80 -26.62
C LEU A 89 1.61 -23.73 -26.40
N GLY A 90 2.83 -24.11 -26.02
CA GLY A 90 3.96 -23.19 -25.90
C GLY A 90 4.23 -22.41 -27.19
N LYS A 91 4.22 -23.09 -28.34
CA LYS A 91 4.38 -22.44 -29.66
C LYS A 91 3.27 -21.43 -29.96
N MET A 92 2.01 -21.75 -29.63
CA MET A 92 0.87 -20.85 -29.85
C MET A 92 0.94 -19.58 -28.99
N VAL A 93 1.48 -19.70 -27.78
CA VAL A 93 1.53 -18.59 -26.81
C VAL A 93 2.92 -17.93 -26.78
N ALA A 94 3.83 -18.35 -27.68
CA ALA A 94 5.21 -17.88 -27.78
C ALA A 94 6.04 -18.04 -26.49
N GLU A 95 5.88 -19.17 -25.81
CA GLU A 95 6.62 -19.52 -24.59
C GLU A 95 7.23 -20.93 -24.67
N ARG A 96 8.18 -21.20 -23.78
CA ARG A 96 8.87 -22.50 -23.71
C ARG A 96 7.96 -23.57 -23.09
N GLU A 97 8.06 -24.80 -23.57
CA GLU A 97 7.32 -25.96 -23.03
C GLU A 97 7.51 -26.13 -21.52
N SER A 98 8.73 -25.91 -21.01
CA SER A 98 9.02 -26.02 -19.58
C SER A 98 8.23 -25.03 -18.73
N ILE A 99 7.87 -23.85 -19.27
CA ILE A 99 7.06 -22.86 -18.57
C ILE A 99 5.60 -23.33 -18.53
N ILE A 100 5.08 -23.86 -19.63
CA ILE A 100 3.74 -24.44 -19.70
C ILE A 100 3.58 -25.59 -18.69
N ASN A 101 4.58 -26.47 -18.59
CA ASN A 101 4.57 -27.56 -17.62
C ASN A 101 4.51 -27.04 -16.17
N LYS A 102 5.30 -26.01 -15.83
CA LYS A 102 5.27 -25.38 -14.50
C LYS A 102 3.94 -24.69 -14.20
N ILE A 103 3.28 -24.15 -15.22
CA ILE A 103 1.95 -23.55 -15.07
C ILE A 103 0.87 -24.61 -14.83
N GLU A 104 0.91 -25.72 -15.57
CA GLU A 104 0.00 -26.84 -15.34
C GLU A 104 0.20 -27.47 -13.94
N ALA A 105 1.40 -27.37 -13.37
CA ALA A 105 1.74 -27.79 -12.01
C ALA A 105 1.46 -26.70 -10.94
N GLU A 106 1.06 -25.49 -11.34
CA GLU A 106 0.84 -24.33 -10.44
C GLU A 106 2.11 -23.84 -9.70
N ASP A 107 3.28 -24.30 -10.12
CA ASP A 107 4.60 -23.90 -9.61
C ASP A 107 5.07 -22.54 -10.16
N PHE A 108 4.39 -22.01 -11.18
CA PHE A 108 4.75 -20.75 -11.83
C PHE A 108 3.52 -19.89 -12.09
N THR A 109 3.53 -18.68 -11.55
CA THR A 109 2.50 -17.68 -11.77
C THR A 109 2.79 -16.91 -13.06
N PRO A 110 1.97 -17.05 -14.11
CA PRO A 110 2.15 -16.30 -15.35
C PRO A 110 1.91 -14.81 -15.15
N SER A 111 2.60 -13.96 -15.93
CA SER A 111 2.26 -12.54 -16.02
C SER A 111 0.87 -12.35 -16.66
N LEU A 112 0.21 -11.22 -16.39
CA LEU A 112 -1.11 -10.90 -16.94
C LEU A 112 -1.14 -10.95 -18.48
N SER A 113 -0.08 -10.48 -19.13
CA SER A 113 0.06 -10.56 -20.59
C SER A 113 0.11 -12.01 -21.08
N PHE A 114 0.73 -12.90 -20.31
CA PHE A 114 0.77 -14.31 -20.66
C PHE A 114 -0.54 -15.04 -20.38
N ALA A 115 -1.19 -14.73 -19.25
CA ALA A 115 -2.53 -15.23 -18.92
C ALA A 115 -3.55 -14.85 -20.01
N LYS A 116 -3.58 -13.59 -20.47
CA LYS A 116 -4.45 -13.13 -21.57
C LYS A 116 -4.17 -13.87 -22.89
N ARG A 117 -2.90 -14.18 -23.21
CA ARG A 117 -2.57 -15.00 -24.39
C ARG A 117 -3.04 -16.45 -24.23
N LEU A 118 -2.95 -17.03 -23.03
CA LEU A 118 -3.49 -18.37 -22.72
C LEU A 118 -5.01 -18.41 -22.85
N GLU A 119 -5.72 -17.37 -22.41
CA GLU A 119 -7.18 -17.24 -22.59
C GLU A 119 -7.57 -17.27 -24.07
N GLN A 120 -6.86 -16.52 -24.91
CA GLN A 120 -7.12 -16.47 -26.35
C GLN A 120 -6.84 -17.81 -27.02
N ALA A 121 -5.74 -18.47 -26.66
CA ALA A 121 -5.35 -19.76 -27.24
C ALA A 121 -6.30 -20.90 -26.84
N LEU A 122 -6.72 -20.94 -25.57
CA LEU A 122 -7.53 -22.02 -25.01
C LEU A 122 -9.03 -21.70 -24.95
N LYS A 123 -9.43 -20.47 -25.33
CA LYS A 123 -10.80 -19.93 -25.25
C LYS A 123 -11.41 -20.16 -23.87
N ILE A 124 -10.65 -19.85 -22.83
CA ILE A 124 -11.07 -19.92 -21.42
C ILE A 124 -10.92 -18.58 -20.74
N LYS A 125 -11.63 -18.41 -19.63
CA LYS A 125 -11.44 -17.29 -18.71
C LYS A 125 -10.46 -17.74 -17.62
N LEU A 126 -9.26 -17.18 -17.65
CA LEU A 126 -8.18 -17.35 -16.65
C LEU A 126 -7.94 -16.05 -15.87
N VAL A 127 -8.29 -14.91 -16.46
CA VAL A 127 -8.21 -13.58 -15.88
C VAL A 127 -9.65 -13.11 -15.64
N GLU A 128 -10.03 -13.00 -14.37
CA GLU A 128 -11.20 -12.20 -14.05
C GLU A 128 -10.80 -10.73 -14.20
N GLU A 129 -11.21 -10.11 -15.32
CA GLU A 129 -11.38 -8.66 -15.31
C GLU A 129 -12.44 -8.39 -14.24
N VAL A 130 -12.00 -8.00 -13.04
CA VAL A 130 -12.83 -7.19 -12.15
C VAL A 130 -13.03 -5.87 -12.89
N ARG A 131 -13.91 -5.90 -13.90
CA ARG A 131 -14.64 -4.70 -14.24
C ARG A 131 -15.35 -4.39 -12.95
N ASP A 132 -14.94 -3.31 -12.30
CA ASP A 132 -15.87 -2.48 -11.60
C ASP A 132 -17.01 -2.23 -12.60
N LYS A 133 -18.00 -3.13 -12.61
CA LYS A 133 -19.34 -2.70 -12.89
C LYS A 133 -19.54 -1.65 -11.81
N PRO A 134 -19.63 -0.35 -12.15
CA PRO A 134 -20.13 0.58 -11.16
C PRO A 134 -21.41 -0.08 -10.65
N TYR A 135 -21.51 -0.22 -9.33
CA TYR A 135 -22.76 -0.60 -8.70
C TYR A 135 -23.74 0.52 -9.07
N ILE A 136 -24.39 0.38 -10.22
CA ILE A 136 -25.57 1.17 -10.54
C ILE A 136 -26.61 0.55 -9.64
N ALA A 137 -26.69 1.07 -8.41
CA ALA A 137 -27.86 0.87 -7.57
C ALA A 137 -29.06 1.09 -8.50
N SER A 138 -29.77 0.01 -8.79
CA SER A 138 -31.00 0.13 -9.55
C SER A 138 -31.86 1.14 -8.79
N ARG A 139 -32.47 2.08 -9.52
CA ARG A 139 -33.35 3.11 -8.95
C ARG A 139 -34.46 2.51 -8.05
N GLU A 140 -34.69 1.21 -8.20
CA GLU A 140 -35.62 0.37 -7.45
C GLU A 140 -35.21 0.15 -5.99
N GLU A 141 -33.91 0.11 -5.67
CA GLU A 141 -33.42 -0.04 -4.28
C GLU A 141 -33.52 1.27 -3.47
N GLN A 142 -33.38 2.43 -4.13
CA GLN A 142 -33.57 3.73 -3.49
C GLN A 142 -35.04 4.01 -3.15
N ALA A 143 -35.98 3.44 -3.92
CA ALA A 143 -37.42 3.56 -3.64
C ALA A 143 -37.89 2.69 -2.45
N ARG A 144 -37.14 1.64 -2.08
CA ARG A 144 -37.45 0.81 -0.89
C ARG A 144 -36.89 1.38 0.41
N SER A 145 -35.81 2.16 0.35
CA SER A 145 -35.22 2.81 1.53
C SER A 145 -36.05 3.99 2.05
N SER A 146 -36.81 4.67 1.18
CA SER A 146 -37.65 5.82 1.58
C SER A 146 -38.96 5.44 2.28
N SER A 147 -39.26 4.15 2.47
CA SER A 147 -40.51 3.68 3.09
C SER A 147 -40.31 2.82 4.34
N VAL A 148 -39.21 3.03 5.07
CA VAL A 148 -39.16 2.58 6.47
C VAL A 148 -40.05 3.51 7.29
N LEU A 149 -41.35 3.23 7.29
CA LEU A 149 -42.31 3.82 8.24
C LEU A 149 -41.88 3.41 9.64
N THR A 150 -41.36 4.36 10.39
CA THR A 150 -41.02 4.14 11.80
C THR A 150 -42.29 4.22 12.63
N LEU A 151 -42.35 3.53 13.78
CA LEU A 151 -43.50 3.61 14.70
C LEU A 151 -43.87 5.05 15.11
N GLY A 152 -42.96 6.02 14.93
CA GLY A 152 -43.19 7.45 15.16
C GLY A 152 -44.17 8.10 14.17
N ASP A 153 -44.35 7.56 12.97
CA ASP A 153 -45.18 8.17 11.93
C ASP A 153 -46.68 7.85 12.08
N VAL A 154 -47.02 6.80 12.84
CA VAL A 154 -48.42 6.37 13.07
C VAL A 154 -49.14 7.25 14.10
N ILE A 155 -48.42 8.00 14.94
CA ILE A 155 -49.02 8.79 16.04
C ILE A 155 -49.58 10.15 15.55
N LYS A 156 -49.20 10.62 14.36
CA LYS A 156 -49.68 11.92 13.82
C LYS A 156 -51.01 11.86 13.07
N MET A 157 -51.56 10.68 12.77
CA MET A 157 -52.84 10.57 12.04
C MET A 157 -54.10 10.58 12.93
N LYS A 158 -53.98 10.86 14.24
CA LYS A 158 -55.16 11.01 15.09
C LYS A 158 -54.99 12.10 16.14
N LYS A 159 -55.19 13.35 15.71
CA LYS A 159 -55.75 14.41 16.57
C LYS A 159 -56.39 15.50 15.73
N ARG A 160 -57.72 15.38 15.62
CA ARG A 160 -58.75 16.36 15.23
C ARG A 160 -58.60 17.07 13.88
#